data_AF-A0A9E1J1U1-F1
#
_entry.id   AF-A0A9E1J1U1-F1
#
_cell.length_a   1.000
_cell.length_b   1.000
_cell.length_c   1.000
_cell.angle_alpha   90.00
_cell.angle_beta   90.00
_cell.angle_gamma   90.00
#
_symmetry.space_group_name_H-M   'P 1'
#
loop_
_entity.id
_entity.type
_entity.pdbx_description
1 polymer ?
#
loop_
_entity_poly.entity_id
_entity_poly.type
_entity_poly.pdbx_seq_one_letter_code
_entity_poly.pdbx_strand_id
1 'polypeptide(L)'
;MKATNFLEELRESGFQVWIEGDRLRCRGTKEPLNPEILGKLKAFKPKIIDSLNKERPEPFFQPNGSLVIPFDSDPKYHYWKTGGMKLKDIGKEFSGRYGPLHIVLPKKESHEEGK
;
A
#
# COMPACT_ATOMS: atom_id res chain seq x y z
N MET A 1 -5.69 16.52 19.53
CA MET A 1 -5.97 15.92 18.21
C MET A 1 -5.23 14.60 18.07
N LYS A 2 -5.87 13.57 17.52
CA LYS A 2 -5.22 12.32 17.12
C LYS A 2 -4.73 12.44 15.67
N ALA A 3 -3.67 11.72 15.31
CA ALA A 3 -3.08 11.77 13.97
C ALA A 3 -4.05 11.26 12.87
N THR A 4 -4.95 10.33 13.22
CA THR A 4 -6.00 9.82 12.35
C THR A 4 -6.98 10.93 11.94
N ASN A 5 -7.47 11.71 12.90
CA ASN A 5 -8.39 12.82 12.63
C ASN A 5 -7.74 13.88 11.72
N PHE A 6 -6.45 14.15 11.92
CA PHE A 6 -5.72 15.08 11.06
C PHE A 6 -5.53 14.56 9.62
N LEU A 7 -5.34 13.24 9.45
CA LEU A 7 -5.29 12.60 8.13
C LEU A 7 -6.65 12.71 7.40
N GLU A 8 -7.75 12.52 8.12
CA GLU A 8 -9.11 12.69 7.60
C GLU A 8 -9.38 14.15 7.21
N GLU A 9 -9.07 15.10 8.10
CA GLU A 9 -9.16 16.54 7.82
C GLU A 9 -8.38 16.92 6.55
N LEU A 10 -7.14 16.42 6.39
CA LEU A 10 -6.35 16.66 5.18
C LEU A 10 -7.03 16.13 3.92
N ARG A 11 -7.60 14.91 3.99
CA ARG A 11 -8.32 14.30 2.86
C ARG A 11 -9.58 15.09 2.51
N GLU A 12 -10.34 15.55 3.52
CA GLU A 12 -11.53 16.39 3.35
C GLU A 12 -11.19 17.75 2.73
N SER A 13 -10.07 18.36 3.14
CA SER A 13 -9.51 19.57 2.52
C SER A 13 -8.91 19.34 1.13
N GLY A 14 -8.94 18.10 0.61
CA GLY A 14 -8.47 17.76 -0.73
C GLY A 14 -6.96 17.55 -0.85
N PHE A 15 -6.25 17.38 0.27
CA PHE A 15 -4.85 16.97 0.26
C PHE A 15 -4.73 15.47 0.05
N GLN A 16 -3.85 15.09 -0.86
CA GLN A 16 -3.43 13.71 -1.03
C GLN A 16 -2.16 13.47 -0.21
N VAL A 17 -2.19 12.47 0.66
CA VAL A 17 -1.05 12.09 1.52
C VAL A 17 -0.73 10.62 1.27
N TRP A 18 0.53 10.32 0.94
CA TRP A 18 0.98 8.95 0.69
C TRP A 18 2.44 8.78 1.11
N ILE A 19 2.85 7.52 1.26
CA ILE A 19 4.24 7.16 1.54
C ILE A 19 4.90 6.74 0.22
N GLU A 20 6.00 7.40 -0.12
CA GLU A 20 6.87 7.05 -1.24
C GLU A 20 8.24 6.63 -0.68
N GLY A 21 8.52 5.33 -0.67
CA GLY A 21 9.70 4.78 0.00
C GLY A 21 9.68 5.12 1.50
N ASP A 22 10.68 5.89 1.96
CA ASP A 22 10.80 6.36 3.35
C ASP A 22 10.31 7.81 3.55
N ARG A 23 9.69 8.41 2.52
CA ARG A 23 9.25 9.81 2.55
C ARG A 23 7.73 9.89 2.60
N LEU A 24 7.24 10.64 3.57
CA LEU A 24 5.86 11.10 3.58
C LEU A 24 5.70 12.22 2.55
N ARG A 25 4.89 11.98 1.54
CA ARG A 25 4.53 12.95 0.50
C ARG A 25 3.15 13.50 0.77
N CYS A 26 2.98 14.79 0.53
CA CYS A 26 1.71 15.49 0.60
C CYS A 26 1.57 16.39 -0.62
N ARG A 27 0.42 16.33 -1.28
CA ARG A 27 0.07 17.18 -2.43
C ARG A 27 -1.26 17.87 -2.14
N GLY A 28 -1.25 19.19 -2.08
CA GLY A 28 -2.47 19.99 -2.09
C GLY A 28 -3.05 20.06 -3.50
N THR A 29 -4.38 19.96 -3.61
CA THR A 29 -5.08 20.12 -4.90
C THR A 29 -5.85 21.43 -5.00
N LYS A 30 -6.41 21.93 -3.89
CA LYS A 30 -7.19 23.17 -3.84
C LYS A 30 -6.58 24.27 -2.99
N GLU A 31 -5.92 23.93 -1.89
CA GLU A 31 -5.26 24.88 -1.01
C GLU A 31 -3.74 24.69 -1.01
N PRO A 32 -2.95 25.78 -1.00
CA PRO A 32 -1.51 25.68 -0.84
C PRO A 32 -1.17 25.08 0.53
N LEU A 33 -0.13 24.25 0.58
CA LEU A 33 0.41 23.74 1.84
C LEU A 33 0.87 24.92 2.71
N ASN A 34 0.08 25.25 3.72
CA ASN A 34 0.43 26.32 4.65
C ASN A 34 1.53 25.84 5.64
N PRO A 35 2.30 26.76 6.24
CA PRO A 35 3.34 26.41 7.22
C PRO A 35 2.83 25.67 8.45
N GLU A 36 1.57 25.91 8.84
CA GLU A 36 0.94 25.30 10.01
C GLU A 36 0.66 23.80 9.80
N ILE A 37 0.14 23.43 8.63
CA ILE A 37 -0.08 22.06 8.16
C ILE A 37 1.25 21.34 8.05
N LEU A 38 2.29 22.00 7.54
CA LEU A 38 3.65 21.45 7.51
C LEU A 38 4.18 21.18 8.92
N GLY A 39 3.93 22.07 9.88
CA GLY A 39 4.27 21.89 11.29
C GLY A 39 3.56 20.66 11.89
N LYS A 40 2.25 20.54 11.66
CA LYS A 40 1.43 19.41 12.11
C LYS A 40 1.86 18.09 11.45
N LEU A 41 2.13 18.08 10.14
CA LEU A 41 2.65 16.92 9.41
C LEU A 41 3.97 16.43 9.99
N LYS A 42 4.90 17.34 10.34
CA LYS A 42 6.17 16.98 10.98
C LYS A 42 5.97 16.44 12.40
N ALA A 43 5.11 17.07 13.19
CA ALA A 43 4.81 16.65 14.56
C ALA A 43 4.15 15.26 14.63
N PHE A 44 3.25 14.97 13.69
CA PHE A 44 2.53 13.70 13.64
C PHE A 44 3.11 12.67 12.66
N LYS A 45 4.23 12.98 11.99
CA LYS A 45 4.87 12.13 10.97
C LYS A 45 4.89 10.63 11.32
N PRO A 46 5.41 10.19 12.49
CA PRO A 46 5.47 8.76 12.78
C PRO A 46 4.09 8.11 12.88
N LYS A 47 3.10 8.80 13.47
CA LYS A 47 1.73 8.28 13.59
C LYS A 47 0.97 8.27 12.27
N ILE A 48 1.21 9.26 11.42
CA ILE A 48 0.66 9.32 10.06
C ILE A 48 1.21 8.16 9.23
N ILE A 49 2.53 7.93 9.30
CA ILE A 49 3.16 6.79 8.62
C ILE A 49 2.57 5.47 9.11
N ASP A 50 2.42 5.30 10.42
CA ASP A 50 1.86 4.09 11.02
C ASP A 50 0.40 3.84 10.59
N SER A 51 -0.40 4.91 10.49
CA SER A 51 -1.79 4.84 10.01
C SER A 51 -1.86 4.49 8.53
N LEU A 52 -1.07 5.16 7.68
CA LEU A 52 -1.00 4.87 6.25
C LEU A 52 -0.49 3.45 5.97
N ASN A 53 0.46 2.95 6.77
CA ASN A 53 0.93 1.57 6.63
C ASN A 53 -0.14 0.53 7.01
N LYS A 54 -1.04 0.84 7.95
CA LYS A 54 -2.17 -0.04 8.31
C LYS A 54 -3.27 -0.07 7.24
N GLU A 55 -3.39 0.98 6.45
CA GLU A 55 -4.35 1.04 5.33
C GLU A 55 -3.84 0.33 4.06
N ARG A 56 -2.53 0.05 3.98
CA ARG A 56 -1.96 -0.62 2.81
C ARG A 56 -2.51 -2.04 2.66
N PRO A 57 -2.86 -2.47 1.45
CA PRO A 57 -3.32 -3.82 1.24
C PRO A 57 -2.16 -4.81 1.48
N GLU A 58 -2.45 -5.89 2.18
CA GLU A 58 -1.50 -6.97 2.39
C GLU A 58 -1.44 -7.89 1.16
N PRO A 59 -0.31 -8.60 0.93
CA PRO A 59 -0.27 -9.73 0.01
C PRO A 59 -1.31 -10.79 0.38
N PHE A 60 -1.81 -11.50 -0.64
CA PHE A 60 -2.84 -12.52 -0.44
C PHE A 60 -2.78 -13.62 -1.49
N PHE A 61 -3.36 -14.77 -1.18
CA PHE A 61 -3.57 -15.83 -2.16
C PHE A 61 -4.94 -15.72 -2.81
N GLN A 62 -4.97 -15.88 -4.14
CA GLN A 62 -6.19 -16.15 -4.89
C GLN A 62 -6.61 -17.62 -4.72
N PRO A 63 -7.89 -17.96 -4.95
CA PRO A 63 -8.36 -19.36 -4.92
C PRO A 63 -7.61 -20.29 -5.87
N ASN A 64 -7.05 -19.77 -6.97
CA ASN A 64 -6.24 -20.54 -7.93
C ASN A 64 -4.80 -20.85 -7.45
N GLY A 65 -4.44 -20.43 -6.22
CA GLY A 65 -3.10 -20.60 -5.65
C GLY A 65 -2.08 -19.52 -6.02
N SER A 66 -2.47 -18.50 -6.79
CA SER A 66 -1.59 -17.39 -7.15
C SER A 66 -1.41 -16.43 -5.98
N LEU A 67 -0.15 -16.11 -5.66
CA LEU A 67 0.19 -15.04 -4.72
C LEU A 67 0.07 -13.69 -5.43
N VAL A 68 -0.76 -12.81 -4.89
CA VAL A 68 -0.91 -11.43 -5.36
C VAL A 68 -0.22 -10.50 -4.37
N ILE A 69 0.65 -9.65 -4.89
CA ILE A 69 1.33 -8.58 -4.13
C ILE A 69 0.88 -7.25 -4.73
N PRO A 70 -0.02 -6.50 -4.07
CA PRO A 70 -0.47 -5.20 -4.54
C PRO A 70 0.69 -4.20 -4.70
N PHE A 71 0.63 -3.33 -5.70
CA PHE A 71 1.68 -2.34 -5.96
C PHE A 71 1.83 -1.30 -4.84
N ASP A 72 0.77 -1.04 -4.09
CA ASP A 72 0.68 -0.11 -2.97
C ASP A 72 0.86 -0.78 -1.59
N SER A 73 1.09 -2.10 -1.56
CA SER A 73 1.46 -2.83 -0.35
C SER A 73 2.80 -2.36 0.24
N ASP A 74 3.12 -2.80 1.46
CA ASP A 74 4.40 -2.51 2.09
C ASP A 74 5.59 -2.91 1.16
N PRO A 75 6.54 -1.99 0.86
CA PRO A 75 7.70 -2.27 0.01
C PRO A 75 8.51 -3.49 0.44
N LYS A 76 8.46 -3.89 1.72
CA LYS A 76 9.12 -5.12 2.17
C LYS A 76 8.60 -6.37 1.46
N TYR A 77 7.38 -6.37 0.91
CA TYR A 77 6.82 -7.48 0.14
C TYR A 77 7.10 -7.37 -1.37
N HIS A 78 7.66 -6.27 -1.85
CA HIS A 78 7.95 -6.11 -3.28
C HIS A 78 9.25 -6.84 -3.63
N TYR A 79 9.14 -8.14 -3.95
CA TYR A 79 10.30 -8.97 -4.30
C TYR A 79 11.13 -8.42 -5.47
N TRP A 80 10.52 -7.56 -6.31
CA TRP A 80 11.17 -6.87 -7.43
C TRP A 80 11.91 -5.57 -7.03
N LYS A 81 11.92 -5.20 -5.75
CA LYS A 81 12.65 -4.04 -5.23
C LYS A 81 13.86 -4.49 -4.43
N THR A 82 14.92 -3.69 -4.44
CA THR A 82 16.09 -3.91 -3.58
C THR A 82 15.70 -3.91 -2.11
N GLY A 83 16.07 -4.95 -1.38
CA GLY A 83 15.70 -5.13 0.03
C GLY A 83 14.32 -5.74 0.27
N GLY A 84 13.58 -6.10 -0.79
CA GLY A 84 12.33 -6.83 -0.69
C GLY A 84 12.51 -8.28 -0.22
N MET A 85 11.49 -8.80 0.45
CA MET A 85 11.39 -10.19 0.90
C MET A 85 11.26 -11.13 -0.31
N LYS A 86 11.81 -12.35 -0.20
CA LYS A 86 11.71 -13.35 -1.26
C LYS A 86 10.29 -13.89 -1.34
N LEU A 87 9.84 -14.22 -2.55
CA LEU A 87 8.51 -14.79 -2.81
C LEU A 87 8.16 -16.01 -1.92
N LYS A 88 9.14 -16.89 -1.64
CA LYS A 88 8.94 -18.05 -0.76
C LYS A 88 8.60 -17.66 0.68
N ASP A 89 9.25 -16.62 1.19
CA ASP A 89 9.05 -16.15 2.57
C ASP A 89 7.72 -15.41 2.68
N ILE A 90 7.39 -14.57 1.69
CA ILE A 90 6.07 -13.93 1.58
C ILE A 90 4.97 -14.99 1.52
N GLY A 91 5.12 -15.99 0.66
CA GLY A 91 4.14 -17.07 0.53
C GLY A 91 3.93 -17.87 1.82
N LYS A 92 4.98 -18.02 2.64
CA LYS A 92 4.88 -18.66 3.96
C LYS A 92 4.16 -17.77 4.97
N GLU A 93 4.45 -16.47 5.00
CA GLU A 93 3.83 -15.51 5.92
C GLU A 93 2.32 -15.36 5.67
N PHE A 94 1.91 -15.40 4.40
CA PHE A 94 0.51 -15.25 3.98
C PHE A 94 -0.21 -16.57 3.68
N SER A 95 0.41 -17.72 3.99
CA SER A 95 -0.21 -19.02 3.75
C SER A 95 -1.55 -19.13 4.49
N GLY A 96 -2.60 -19.58 3.79
CA GLY A 96 -3.96 -19.67 4.33
C GLY A 96 -4.73 -18.34 4.41
N ARG A 97 -4.13 -17.21 4.03
CA ARG A 97 -4.83 -15.93 3.89
C ARG A 97 -5.30 -15.75 2.44
N TYR A 98 -6.61 -15.92 2.25
CA TYR A 98 -7.25 -15.68 0.96
C TYR A 98 -7.77 -14.24 0.89
N GLY A 99 -7.43 -13.56 -0.20
CA GLY A 99 -7.84 -12.18 -0.42
C GLY A 99 -9.22 -12.07 -1.06
N PRO A 100 -9.65 -10.85 -1.42
CA PRO A 100 -10.98 -10.60 -1.95
C PRO A 100 -11.26 -11.40 -3.23
N LEU A 101 -12.38 -12.11 -3.26
CA LEU A 101 -12.81 -12.99 -4.36
C LEU A 101 -13.07 -12.28 -5.70
N HIS A 102 -13.12 -10.95 -5.72
CA HIS A 102 -13.40 -10.17 -6.93
C HIS A 102 -12.17 -9.90 -7.81
N ILE A 103 -10.96 -10.20 -7.33
CA ILE A 103 -9.72 -10.15 -8.12
C ILE A 103 -9.33 -11.57 -8.51
N VAL A 104 -10.22 -12.29 -9.21
CA VAL A 104 -9.85 -13.57 -9.84
C VAL A 104 -9.55 -13.26 -11.30
N LEU A 105 -8.25 -13.14 -11.62
CA LEU A 105 -7.85 -13.15 -13.01
C LEU A 105 -8.06 -14.58 -13.53
N PRO A 106 -8.87 -14.79 -14.59
CA PRO A 106 -8.99 -16.11 -15.18
C PRO A 106 -7.60 -16.57 -15.63
N LYS A 107 -7.27 -17.82 -15.31
CA LYS A 107 -6.02 -18.44 -15.74
C LYS A 107 -6.00 -18.36 -17.27
N LYS A 108 -5.08 -17.57 -17.85
CA LYS A 108 -4.84 -17.64 -19.30
C LYS A 108 -4.42 -19.07 -19.59
N GLU A 109 -5.26 -19.81 -20.30
CA GLU A 109 -4.87 -21.09 -20.87
C GLU A 109 -3.63 -20.84 -21.73
N SER A 110 -2.54 -21.50 -21.38
CA SER A 110 -1.35 -21.54 -22.20
C SER A 110 -1.76 -22.23 -23.50
N HIS A 111 -1.99 -21.46 -24.56
CA HIS A 111 -2.05 -22.02 -25.90
C HIS A 111 -0.65 -22.60 -26.20
N GLU A 112 -0.53 -23.91 -26.05
CA GLU A 112 0.49 -24.68 -26.77
C GLU A 112 0.17 -24.54 -28.26
N GLU A 113 0.86 -23.62 -28.93
CA GLU A 113 0.98 -23.69 -30.39
C GLU A 113 1.86 -24.92 -30.71
N GLY A 114 1.17 -26.03 -30.97
CA GLY A 114 1.76 -27.21 -31.58
C GLY A 114 2.28 -26.87 -32.97
N LYS A 115 3.55 -27.25 -33.16
CA LYS A 115 4.36 -27.35 -34.39
C LYS A 115 3.64 -27.30 -35.73
#